data_AF-A0A4P5VNH1-F1
#
_entry.id   AF-A0A4P5VNH1-F1
#
_cell.length_a   1.000
_cell.length_b   1.000
_cell.length_c   1.000
_cell.angle_alpha   90.00
_cell.angle_beta   90.00
_cell.angle_gamma   90.00
#
_symmetry.space_group_name_H-M   'P 1'
#
loop_
_entity.id
_entity.type
_entity.pdbx_description
1 polymer ?
#
loop_
_entity_poly.entity_id
_entity_poly.type
_entity_poly.pdbx_seq_one_letter_code
_entity_poly.pdbx_strand_id
1 'polypeptide(L)'
;MAPITPWQRPLIAAALLLGLGAAVQAQSTVPSKPRGEGPRLTEAQRLKVFPETRTLAAQDHRARIAILQQGERCISAATNGDGLRNCMRQERDALQNQRQQHRNALRQMFVRNGIPVPDWSQRKRGPSPRPAGGGYGWNDPGQPTEALPLR
;
A
#
# COMPACT_ATOMS: atom_id res chain seq x y z
N MET A 1 21.78 -21.47 -29.27
CA MET A 1 21.22 -20.16 -29.67
C MET A 1 20.42 -20.38 -30.94
N ALA A 2 19.09 -20.31 -30.84
CA ALA A 2 18.18 -20.43 -31.97
C ALA A 2 17.45 -19.09 -32.19
N PRO A 3 17.32 -18.61 -33.44
CA PRO A 3 16.89 -17.25 -33.72
C PRO A 3 15.39 -17.04 -33.59
N ILE A 4 15.03 -15.87 -33.07
CA ILE A 4 13.67 -15.33 -32.98
C ILE A 4 13.29 -14.78 -34.36
N THR A 5 12.23 -15.30 -34.98
CA THR A 5 11.70 -14.80 -36.26
C THR A 5 10.52 -13.84 -36.05
N PRO A 6 10.59 -12.59 -36.53
CA PRO A 6 9.63 -11.53 -36.22
C PRO A 6 8.65 -11.24 -37.36
N TRP A 7 7.80 -12.18 -37.79
CA TRP A 7 6.90 -11.94 -38.93
C TRP A 7 5.58 -12.70 -38.79
N GLN A 8 4.65 -12.24 -37.94
CA GLN A 8 3.20 -12.47 -38.11
C GLN A 8 2.36 -11.46 -37.29
N ARG A 9 2.43 -10.17 -37.64
CA ARG A 9 1.33 -9.19 -37.46
C ARG A 9 1.56 -8.10 -38.52
N PRO A 10 0.62 -7.89 -39.47
CA PRO A 10 -0.45 -6.95 -39.17
C PRO A 10 -1.77 -7.27 -39.90
N LEU A 11 -2.77 -6.39 -39.72
CA LEU A 11 -4.07 -6.31 -40.40
C LEU A 11 -5.23 -7.03 -39.71
N ILE A 12 -5.78 -6.44 -38.64
CA ILE A 12 -7.20 -6.06 -38.59
C ILE A 12 -7.30 -4.77 -37.77
N ALA A 13 -7.13 -3.64 -38.46
CA ALA A 13 -7.79 -2.40 -38.08
C ALA A 13 -9.20 -2.42 -38.70
N ALA A 14 -10.13 -1.68 -38.09
CA ALA A 14 -11.51 -1.42 -38.53
C ALA A 14 -12.60 -2.36 -37.99
N ALA A 15 -13.01 -2.11 -36.74
CA ALA A 15 -14.42 -2.17 -36.35
C ALA A 15 -14.72 -0.95 -35.46
N LEU A 16 -14.89 0.18 -36.14
CA LEU A 16 -15.41 1.42 -35.58
C LEU A 16 -16.94 1.33 -35.55
N LEU A 17 -17.53 1.92 -34.50
CA LEU A 17 -18.91 2.39 -34.40
C LEU A 17 -19.98 1.34 -34.05
N LEU A 18 -20.33 1.26 -32.76
CA LEU A 18 -21.71 1.43 -32.27
C LEU A 18 -21.71 1.30 -30.75
N GLY A 19 -21.79 2.43 -30.06
CA GLY A 19 -21.81 2.48 -28.60
C GLY A 19 -21.78 3.90 -28.07
N LEU A 20 -22.61 4.81 -28.61
CA LEU A 20 -22.98 6.03 -27.90
C LEU A 20 -23.84 5.65 -26.69
N GLY A 21 -23.18 5.17 -25.63
CA GLY A 21 -23.73 5.19 -24.28
C GLY A 21 -23.29 6.47 -23.62
N ALA A 22 -24.17 7.47 -23.59
CA ALA A 22 -23.98 8.67 -22.78
C ALA A 22 -24.04 8.30 -21.29
N ALA A 23 -22.94 7.76 -20.77
CA ALA A 23 -22.68 7.80 -19.33
C ALA A 23 -22.28 9.24 -19.01
N VAL A 24 -23.29 10.09 -18.80
CA VAL A 24 -23.10 11.37 -18.10
C VAL A 24 -22.34 11.03 -16.83
N GLN A 25 -21.08 11.46 -16.78
CA GLN A 25 -20.28 11.36 -15.59
C GLN A 25 -20.96 12.23 -14.53
N ALA A 26 -21.71 11.59 -13.64
CA ALA A 26 -21.98 12.15 -12.33
C ALA A 26 -20.61 12.25 -11.65
N GLN A 27 -19.90 13.34 -11.93
CA GLN A 27 -18.83 13.81 -11.08
C GLN A 27 -19.51 14.18 -9.76
N SER A 28 -19.68 13.18 -8.91
CA SER A 28 -19.87 13.37 -7.49
C SER A 28 -18.64 14.16 -7.04
N THR A 29 -18.74 15.48 -7.06
CA THR A 29 -17.85 16.37 -6.32
C THR A 29 -18.15 16.12 -4.86
N VAL A 30 -17.73 14.95 -4.36
CA VAL A 30 -17.59 14.73 -2.93
C VAL A 30 -16.63 15.83 -2.51
N PRO A 31 -17.06 16.82 -1.70
CA PRO A 31 -16.14 17.81 -1.19
C PRO A 31 -15.08 17.03 -0.44
N SER A 32 -13.90 16.95 -1.06
CA SER A 32 -12.75 16.28 -0.49
C SER A 32 -12.32 17.16 0.66
N LYS A 33 -12.92 16.92 1.84
CA LYS A 33 -12.51 17.51 3.09
C LYS A 33 -10.99 17.42 3.14
N PRO A 34 -10.25 18.54 3.31
CA PRO A 34 -8.81 18.55 3.12
C PRO A 34 -8.20 17.43 3.96
N ARG A 35 -7.67 16.44 3.24
CA ARG A 35 -7.10 15.23 3.81
C ARG A 35 -5.87 15.68 4.58
N GLY A 36 -6.02 15.90 5.90
CA GLY A 36 -4.96 16.20 6.87
C GLY A 36 -3.78 16.88 6.20
N GLU A 37 -3.96 18.16 5.88
CA GLU A 37 -3.09 18.97 5.05
C GLU A 37 -1.66 18.85 5.59
N GLY A 38 -0.82 18.09 4.88
CA GLY A 38 0.62 18.21 5.08
C GLY A 38 1.05 19.65 4.79
N PRO A 39 2.27 20.04 5.20
CA PRO A 39 2.85 21.32 4.84
C PRO A 39 2.61 21.63 3.38
N ARG A 40 1.87 22.71 3.08
CA ARG A 40 1.68 23.17 1.71
C ARG A 40 3.02 23.76 1.24
N LEU A 41 3.81 22.92 0.59
CA LEU A 41 5.08 23.31 -0.02
C LEU A 41 4.83 24.19 -1.24
N THR A 42 5.59 25.28 -1.37
CA THR A 42 5.65 26.05 -2.63
C THR A 42 6.21 25.17 -3.76
N GLU A 43 5.96 25.51 -5.02
CA GLU A 43 6.52 24.76 -6.17
C GLU A 43 8.06 24.72 -6.11
N ALA A 44 8.70 25.86 -5.81
CA ALA A 44 10.14 25.94 -5.64
C ALA A 44 10.66 25.03 -4.51
N GLN A 45 9.94 24.95 -3.38
CA GLN A 45 10.27 24.02 -2.29
C GLN A 45 10.11 22.56 -2.71
N ARG A 46 9.03 22.22 -3.44
CA ARG A 46 8.79 20.86 -3.95
C ARG A 46 9.92 20.39 -4.86
N LEU A 47 10.32 21.21 -5.83
CA LEU A 47 11.41 20.88 -6.76
C LEU A 47 12.73 20.67 -6.01
N LYS A 48 12.99 21.48 -4.97
CA LYS A 48 14.21 21.36 -4.14
C LYS A 48 14.26 20.04 -3.35
N VAL A 49 13.16 19.64 -2.71
CA VAL A 49 13.14 18.43 -1.85
C VAL A 49 12.79 17.14 -2.58
N PHE A 50 12.30 17.22 -3.81
CA PHE A 50 11.90 16.06 -4.61
C PHE A 50 12.97 14.96 -4.69
N PRO A 51 14.24 15.23 -5.05
CA PRO A 51 15.24 14.16 -5.18
C PRO A 51 15.47 13.42 -3.86
N GLU A 52 15.50 14.13 -2.73
CA GLU A 52 15.65 13.52 -1.41
C GLU A 52 14.40 12.73 -1.00
N THR A 53 13.22 13.28 -1.26
CA THR A 53 11.93 12.62 -1.01
C THR A 53 11.82 11.31 -1.80
N ARG A 54 12.22 11.33 -3.08
CA ARG A 54 12.25 10.15 -3.95
C ARG A 54 13.17 9.07 -3.37
N THR A 55 14.37 9.44 -2.94
CA THR A 55 15.33 8.50 -2.34
C THR A 55 14.78 7.90 -1.04
N LEU A 56 14.22 8.73 -0.15
CA LEU A 56 13.61 8.25 1.09
C LEU A 56 12.43 7.31 0.84
N ALA A 57 11.58 7.61 -0.14
CA ALA A 57 10.47 6.73 -0.52
C ALA A 57 10.97 5.39 -1.08
N ALA A 58 11.99 5.41 -1.95
CA ALA A 58 12.58 4.19 -2.48
C ALA A 58 13.20 3.32 -1.37
N GLN A 59 13.89 3.94 -0.41
CA GLN A 59 14.44 3.24 0.76
C GLN A 59 13.35 2.63 1.65
N ASP A 60 12.28 3.38 1.94
CA ASP A 60 11.10 2.90 2.67
C ASP A 60 10.51 1.65 2.02
N HIS A 61 10.27 1.70 0.70
CA HIS A 61 9.73 0.58 -0.04
C HIS A 61 10.64 -0.65 0.00
N ARG A 62 11.95 -0.47 -0.19
CA ARG A 62 12.92 -1.58 -0.10
C ARG A 62 12.92 -2.22 1.28
N ALA A 63 12.91 -1.42 2.35
CA ALA A 63 12.86 -1.91 3.72
C ALA A 63 11.58 -2.72 3.99
N ARG A 64 10.42 -2.21 3.53
CA ARG A 64 9.14 -2.91 3.67
C ARG A 64 9.12 -4.23 2.90
N ILE A 65 9.63 -4.26 1.67
CA ILE A 65 9.74 -5.49 0.89
C ILE A 65 10.61 -6.52 1.63
N ALA A 66 11.75 -6.10 2.17
CA ALA A 66 12.63 -6.99 2.93
C ALA A 66 11.94 -7.59 4.17
N ILE A 67 11.19 -6.77 4.92
CA ILE A 67 10.40 -7.23 6.08
C ILE A 67 9.35 -8.26 5.66
N LEU A 68 8.60 -7.97 4.59
CA LEU A 68 7.55 -8.87 4.09
C LEU A 68 8.12 -10.20 3.57
N GLN A 69 9.24 -10.15 2.84
CA GLN A 69 9.93 -11.36 2.38
C GLN A 69 10.47 -12.19 3.56
N GLN A 70 10.91 -11.54 4.64
CA GLN A 70 11.30 -12.23 5.87
C GLN A 70 10.09 -12.86 6.56
N GLY A 71 8.97 -12.14 6.64
CA GLY A 71 7.71 -12.65 7.18
C GLY A 71 7.20 -13.87 6.41
N GLU A 72 7.20 -13.81 5.08
CA GLU A 72 6.86 -14.93 4.20
C GLU A 72 7.67 -16.18 4.52
N ARG A 73 9.01 -16.05 4.64
CA ARG A 73 9.89 -17.17 5.00
C ARG A 73 9.64 -17.71 6.41
N CYS A 74 9.34 -16.83 7.36
CA CYS A 74 9.03 -17.24 8.74
C CYS A 74 7.72 -18.04 8.77
N ILE A 75 6.69 -17.53 8.10
CA ILE A 75 5.36 -18.14 8.03
C ILE A 75 5.43 -19.50 7.32
N SER A 76 6.16 -19.60 6.20
CA SER A 76 6.30 -20.87 5.48
C SER A 76 7.07 -21.94 6.25
N ALA A 77 7.96 -21.54 7.16
CA ALA A 77 8.69 -22.43 8.04
C ALA A 77 7.96 -22.75 9.37
N ALA A 78 6.84 -22.08 9.66
CA ALA A 78 6.11 -22.27 10.91
C ALA A 78 5.45 -23.66 10.94
N THR A 79 5.82 -24.47 11.94
CA THR A 79 5.32 -25.85 12.08
C THR A 79 4.03 -25.97 12.90
N ASN A 80 3.60 -24.89 13.54
CA ASN A 80 2.41 -24.86 14.40
C ASN A 80 1.83 -23.45 14.54
N GLY A 81 0.66 -23.36 15.16
CA GLY A 81 -0.07 -22.10 15.35
C GLY A 81 0.66 -21.07 16.22
N ASP A 82 1.45 -21.49 17.21
CA ASP A 82 2.27 -20.59 18.03
C ASP A 82 3.42 -19.97 17.23
N GLY A 83 4.11 -20.78 16.42
CA GLY A 83 5.12 -20.33 15.48
C GLY A 83 4.56 -19.31 14.49
N LEU A 84 3.40 -19.59 13.91
CA LEU A 84 2.71 -18.66 13.02
C LEU A 84 2.40 -17.32 13.72
N ARG A 85 1.81 -17.37 14.92
CA ARG A 85 1.50 -16.16 15.71
C ARG A 85 2.75 -15.33 16.00
N ASN A 86 3.86 -15.99 16.32
CA ASN A 86 5.14 -15.33 16.57
C ASN A 86 5.69 -14.66 15.31
N CYS A 87 5.67 -15.34 14.16
CA CYS A 87 6.07 -14.75 12.87
C CYS A 87 5.25 -13.50 12.54
N MET A 88 3.92 -13.58 12.69
CA MET A 88 3.02 -12.45 12.45
C MET A 88 3.25 -11.29 13.43
N ARG A 89 3.65 -11.56 14.68
CA ARG A 89 4.03 -10.51 15.64
C ARG A 89 5.34 -9.84 15.21
N GLN A 90 6.37 -10.62 14.90
CA GLN A 90 7.66 -10.08 14.46
C GLN A 90 7.55 -9.22 13.21
N GLU A 91 6.77 -9.64 12.20
CA GLU A 91 6.54 -8.82 11.01
C GLU A 91 5.86 -7.49 11.35
N ARG A 92 4.82 -7.53 12.20
CA ARG A 92 4.11 -6.30 12.64
C ARG A 92 5.03 -5.34 13.38
N ASP A 93 5.84 -5.84 14.29
CA ASP A 93 6.78 -5.03 15.08
C ASP A 93 7.87 -4.43 14.17
N ALA A 94 8.39 -5.21 13.22
CA ALA A 94 9.34 -4.73 12.22
C ALA A 94 8.73 -3.62 11.34
N LEU A 95 7.50 -3.80 10.85
CA LEU A 95 6.77 -2.78 10.09
C LEU A 95 6.47 -1.53 10.93
N GLN A 96 6.25 -1.67 12.23
CA GLN A 96 6.03 -0.52 13.11
C GLN A 96 7.33 0.28 13.30
N ASN A 97 8.44 -0.41 13.57
CA ASN A 97 9.76 0.20 13.73
C ASN A 97 10.19 0.90 12.43
N GLN A 98 10.04 0.22 11.29
CA GLN A 98 10.32 0.78 9.96
C GLN A 98 9.54 2.07 9.69
N ARG A 99 8.24 2.10 10.02
CA ARG A 99 7.41 3.32 9.92
C ARG A 99 7.93 4.45 10.79
N GLN A 100 8.39 4.15 12.01
CA GLN A 100 8.96 5.14 12.91
C GLN A 100 10.27 5.72 12.34
N GLN A 101 11.14 4.86 11.81
CA GLN A 101 12.39 5.26 11.17
C GLN A 101 12.12 6.16 9.95
N HIS A 102 11.18 5.79 9.09
CA HIS A 102 10.81 6.59 7.93
C HIS A 102 10.27 7.97 8.33
N ARG A 103 9.39 8.04 9.35
CA ARG A 103 8.89 9.33 9.88
C ARG A 103 10.02 10.20 10.43
N ASN A 104 10.99 9.61 11.12
CA ASN A 104 12.14 10.33 11.64
C ASN A 104 13.01 10.88 10.50
N ALA A 105 13.25 10.09 9.46
CA ALA A 105 13.98 10.53 8.27
C ALA A 105 13.28 11.68 7.54
N LEU A 106 11.96 11.60 7.36
CA LEU A 106 11.15 12.68 6.80
C LEU A 106 11.21 13.95 7.67
N ARG A 107 11.14 13.80 9.00
CA ARG A 107 11.27 14.94 9.93
C ARG A 107 12.63 15.62 9.76
N GLN A 108 13.71 14.86 9.71
CA GLN A 108 15.06 15.40 9.51
C GLN A 108 15.20 16.12 8.16
N MET A 109 14.67 15.53 7.09
CA MET A 109 14.61 16.14 5.77
C MET A 109 13.87 17.49 5.81
N PHE A 110 12.69 17.55 6.46
CA PHE A 110 11.93 18.80 6.57
C PHE A 110 12.69 19.87 7.37
N VAL A 111 13.25 19.52 8.53
CA VAL A 111 14.03 20.44 9.37
C VAL A 111 15.22 21.02 8.61
N ARG A 112 16.01 20.17 7.95
CA ARG A 112 17.18 20.61 7.16
C ARG A 112 16.82 21.53 6.00
N ASN A 113 15.62 21.38 5.44
CA ASN A 113 15.13 22.19 4.32
C ASN A 113 14.28 23.39 4.76
N GLY A 114 14.17 23.67 6.07
CA GLY A 114 13.38 24.80 6.60
C GLY A 114 11.87 24.67 6.36
N ILE A 115 11.38 23.44 6.21
CA ILE A 115 9.97 23.13 5.98
C ILE A 115 9.32 22.82 7.33
N PRO A 116 8.12 23.36 7.63
CA PRO A 116 7.41 23.02 8.86
C PRO A 116 7.11 21.52 8.90
N VAL A 117 7.43 20.87 10.02
CA VAL A 117 7.23 19.42 10.17
C VAL A 117 5.73 19.14 10.34
N PRO A 118 5.14 18.18 9.60
CA PRO A 118 3.75 17.77 9.81
C PRO A 118 3.55 17.19 11.21
N ASP A 119 2.45 17.55 11.87
CA ASP A 119 2.02 16.89 13.09
C ASP A 119 1.34 15.54 12.77
N TRP A 120 2.15 14.48 12.83
CA TRP A 120 1.70 13.12 12.61
C TRP A 120 0.84 12.56 13.77
N SER A 121 0.84 13.20 14.94
CA SER A 121 0.05 12.78 16.10
C SER A 121 -1.44 13.17 15.95
N GLN A 122 -1.70 14.25 15.22
CA GLN A 122 -3.04 14.80 15.01
C GLN A 122 -3.81 14.23 13.82
N ARG A 123 -3.29 13.19 13.16
CA ARG A 123 -4.15 12.32 12.33
C ARG A 123 -5.11 11.56 13.26
N LYS A 124 -6.13 12.26 13.76
CA LYS A 124 -7.30 11.66 14.39
C LYS A 124 -7.74 10.53 13.46
N ARG A 125 -7.79 9.31 13.99
CA ARG A 125 -8.59 8.25 13.36
C ARG A 125 -10.00 8.82 13.34
N GLY A 126 -10.39 9.44 12.22
CA GLY A 126 -11.80 9.68 11.96
C GLY A 126 -12.52 8.35 12.15
N PRO A 127 -13.80 8.36 12.56
CA PRO A 127 -14.56 7.12 12.70
C PRO A 127 -14.35 6.31 11.42
N SER A 128 -13.66 5.18 11.53
CA SER A 128 -13.57 4.24 10.43
C SER A 128 -15.01 3.90 10.08
N PRO A 129 -15.46 4.06 8.83
CA PRO A 129 -16.70 3.44 8.41
C PRO A 129 -16.53 1.96 8.77
N ARG A 130 -17.23 1.48 9.80
CA ARG A 130 -17.30 0.05 10.06
C ARG A 130 -18.01 -0.50 8.82
N PRO A 131 -17.38 -1.34 7.98
CA PRO A 131 -18.17 -2.12 7.04
C PRO A 131 -19.13 -2.94 7.90
N ALA A 132 -20.43 -2.73 7.70
CA ALA A 132 -21.44 -3.61 8.24
C ALA A 132 -21.23 -4.98 7.57
N GLY A 133 -20.59 -5.90 8.28
CA GLY A 133 -20.27 -7.25 7.80
C GLY A 133 -18.84 -7.40 7.28
N GLY A 134 -18.12 -8.40 7.78
CA GLY A 134 -16.79 -8.79 7.29
C GLY A 134 -15.70 -8.84 8.36
N GLY A 135 -16.02 -9.36 9.55
CA GLY A 135 -15.01 -9.75 10.52
C GLY A 135 -14.42 -11.11 10.17
N TYR A 136 -13.44 -11.19 9.28
CA TYR A 136 -12.46 -12.29 9.31
C TYR A 136 -11.34 -11.85 10.27
N GLY A 137 -11.70 -11.79 11.55
CA GLY A 137 -10.73 -11.78 12.62
C GLY A 137 -10.18 -13.20 12.74
N TRP A 138 -8.88 -13.37 12.51
CA TRP A 138 -8.16 -14.65 12.60
C TRP A 138 -8.04 -15.21 14.03
N ASN A 139 -9.04 -14.97 14.88
CA ASN A 139 -9.11 -15.40 16.28
C ASN A 139 -10.47 -16.06 16.58
N ASP A 140 -11.00 -16.88 15.67
CA ASP A 140 -12.18 -17.70 15.94
C ASP A 140 -11.78 -19.20 16.00
N PRO A 141 -11.51 -19.77 17.19
CA PRO A 141 -11.26 -21.19 17.34
C PRO A 141 -12.60 -21.92 17.42
N GLY A 142 -13.34 -22.02 16.31
CA GLY A 142 -14.67 -22.62 16.36
C GLY A 142 -15.45 -22.61 15.06
N GLN A 143 -15.00 -23.34 14.05
CA GLN A 143 -15.88 -23.79 12.97
C GLN A 143 -15.58 -25.28 12.70
N PRO A 144 -16.52 -26.21 12.97
CA PRO A 144 -16.40 -27.58 12.49
C PRO A 144 -16.49 -27.56 10.97
N THR A 145 -15.47 -28.07 10.29
CA THR A 145 -15.49 -28.26 8.84
C THR A 145 -16.52 -29.32 8.50
N GLU A 146 -17.67 -28.90 7.96
CA GLU A 146 -18.55 -29.80 7.21
C GLU A 146 -17.75 -30.41 6.05
N ALA A 147 -17.72 -31.73 6.04
CA ALA A 147 -17.06 -32.54 5.03
C ALA A 147 -17.75 -32.34 3.68
N LEU A 148 -17.00 -31.89 2.67
CA LEU A 148 -17.43 -31.98 1.28
C LEU A 148 -17.16 -33.41 0.76
N PRO A 149 -18.15 -34.07 0.12
CA PRO A 149 -17.99 -35.44 -0.34
C PRO A 149 -17.05 -35.52 -1.54
N LEU A 150 -16.15 -36.49 -1.47
CA LEU A 150 -15.30 -36.93 -2.57
C LEU A 150 -16.17 -37.36 -3.77
N ARG A 151 -15.82 -36.87 -4.95
CA ARG A 151 -16.18 -37.47 -6.25
C ARG A 151 -14.92 -37.72 -7.04
#